data_AF-A0A285YZT5-F1
#
_entry.id   AF-A0A285YZT5-F1
#
_cell.length_a   1.000
_cell.length_b   1.000
_cell.length_c   1.000
_cell.angle_alpha   90.00
_cell.angle_beta   90.00
_cell.angle_gamma   90.00
#
_symmetry.space_group_name_H-M   'P 1'
#
loop_
_entity.id
_entity.type
_entity.pdbx_description
1 polymer ?
#
loop_
_entity_poly.entity_id
_entity_poly.type
_entity_poly.pdbx_seq_one_letter_code
_entity_poly.pdbx_strand_id
1 'polypeptide(L)'
;MARKRTQQSEPCPHCGGTSVWSNGSSRGHRRWKCGDCRKSFGSTYATPLYRLRTPVEEIATALLVVMRRGSLSAAEEITGHKWETV
;
A
#
# COMPACT_ATOMS: atom_id res chain seq x y z
N MET A 1 -5.78 27.47 -11.70
CA MET A 1 -6.40 26.32 -12.40
C MET A 1 -7.09 25.42 -11.39
N ALA A 2 -8.38 25.10 -11.58
CA ALA A 2 -9.09 24.19 -10.68
C ALA A 2 -8.57 22.74 -10.84
N ARG A 3 -8.19 22.06 -9.75
CA ARG A 3 -7.76 20.66 -9.80
C ARG A 3 -8.97 19.78 -10.13
N LYS A 4 -8.88 18.98 -11.20
CA LYS A 4 -9.93 18.01 -11.56
C LYS A 4 -10.02 16.95 -10.45
N ARG A 5 -11.18 16.86 -9.78
CA ARG A 5 -11.47 15.81 -8.80
C ARG A 5 -11.77 14.52 -9.55
N THR A 6 -11.11 13.43 -9.16
CA THR A 6 -11.44 12.07 -9.62
C THR A 6 -12.12 11.33 -8.48
N GLN A 7 -13.10 10.50 -8.80
CA GLN A 7 -13.73 9.58 -7.84
C GLN A 7 -12.95 8.26 -7.81
N GLN A 8 -12.78 7.65 -6.63
CA GLN A 8 -12.22 6.31 -6.50
C GLN A 8 -13.33 5.28 -6.71
N SER A 9 -13.03 4.17 -7.38
CA SER A 9 -13.96 3.05 -7.60
C SER A 9 -14.19 2.22 -6.34
N GLU A 10 -13.18 2.12 -5.47
CA GLU A 10 -13.22 1.34 -4.24
C GLU A 10 -13.87 2.10 -3.09
N PRO A 11 -14.61 1.41 -2.21
CA PRO A 11 -15.22 2.02 -1.04
C PRO A 11 -14.16 2.50 -0.04
N CYS A 12 -14.57 3.41 0.84
CA CYS A 12 -13.70 3.91 1.89
C CYS A 12 -13.27 2.78 2.82
N PRO A 13 -11.96 2.55 3.02
CA PRO A 13 -11.46 1.46 3.86
C PRO A 13 -11.66 1.71 5.36
N HIS A 14 -12.21 2.86 5.75
CA HIS A 14 -12.55 3.15 7.15
C HIS A 14 -14.02 2.87 7.49
N CYS A 15 -14.94 3.00 6.53
CA CYS A 15 -16.38 2.98 6.80
C CYS A 15 -17.24 2.36 5.69
N GLY A 16 -16.66 1.90 4.59
CA GLY A 16 -17.38 1.30 3.46
C GLY A 16 -18.09 2.29 2.52
N GLY A 17 -18.05 3.60 2.80
CA GLY A 17 -18.73 4.62 2.00
C GLY A 17 -18.15 4.81 0.59
N THR A 18 -18.99 5.04 -0.41
CA THR A 18 -18.59 5.14 -1.84
C THR A 18 -18.30 6.57 -2.31
N SER A 19 -18.60 7.56 -1.47
CA SER A 19 -18.30 8.98 -1.75
C SER A 19 -16.81 9.25 -1.51
N VAL A 20 -15.94 8.79 -2.41
CA VAL A 20 -14.49 8.90 -2.26
C VAL A 20 -13.88 9.72 -3.39
N TRP A 21 -13.16 10.78 -3.04
CA TRP A 21 -12.65 11.76 -4.00
C TRP A 21 -11.17 12.02 -3.79
N SER A 22 -10.47 12.36 -4.88
CA SER A 22 -9.04 12.65 -4.81
C SER A 22 -8.74 13.88 -3.95
N ASN A 23 -7.71 13.78 -3.11
CA ASN A 23 -7.31 14.77 -2.12
C ASN A 23 -5.80 15.08 -2.22
N GLY A 24 -5.37 15.44 -3.44
CA GLY A 24 -3.97 15.72 -3.73
C GLY A 24 -3.06 14.48 -3.68
N SER A 25 -1.76 14.72 -3.55
CA SER A 25 -0.74 13.69 -3.45
C SER A 25 0.28 14.06 -2.37
N SER A 26 0.98 13.06 -1.84
CA SER A 26 2.09 13.25 -0.90
C SER A 26 3.16 12.20 -1.21
N ARG A 27 4.42 12.65 -1.33
CA ARG A 27 5.57 11.78 -1.65
C ARG A 27 5.32 10.90 -2.89
N GLY A 28 4.72 11.47 -3.93
CA GLY A 28 4.38 10.75 -5.17
C GLY A 28 3.11 9.90 -5.11
N HIS A 29 2.53 9.66 -3.94
CA HIS A 29 1.33 8.83 -3.80
C HIS A 29 0.05 9.67 -3.78
N ARG A 30 -0.97 9.25 -4.52
CA ARG A 30 -2.29 9.87 -4.50
C ARG A 30 -2.97 9.63 -3.16
N ARG A 31 -3.66 10.66 -2.66
CA ARG A 31 -4.50 10.58 -1.46
C ARG A 31 -5.97 10.71 -1.84
N TRP A 32 -6.81 10.11 -1.02
CA TRP A 32 -8.26 10.11 -1.17
C TRP A 32 -8.91 10.63 0.11
N LYS A 33 -10.11 11.17 -0.02
CA LYS A 33 -10.95 11.67 1.07
C LYS A 33 -12.34 11.08 0.92
N CYS A 34 -12.81 10.43 1.98
CA CYS A 34 -14.21 10.01 2.08
C CYS A 34 -15.10 11.21 2.44
N GLY A 35 -16.21 11.38 1.75
CA GLY A 35 -17.24 12.36 2.04
C GLY A 35 -18.05 12.01 3.29
N ASP A 36 -18.25 10.72 3.56
CA ASP A 36 -19.12 10.23 4.64
C ASP A 36 -18.41 10.32 6.00
N CYS A 37 -17.30 9.59 6.18
CA CYS A 37 -16.55 9.60 7.45
C CYS A 37 -15.51 10.72 7.56
N ARG A 38 -15.30 11.49 6.48
CA ARG A 38 -14.31 12.57 6.41
C ARG A 38 -12.88 12.15 6.74
N LYS A 39 -12.51 10.86 6.67
CA LYS A 39 -11.12 10.42 6.81
C LYS A 39 -10.38 10.46 5.47
N SER A 40 -9.08 10.71 5.53
CA SER A 40 -8.19 10.69 4.36
C SER A 40 -7.31 9.46 4.40
N PHE A 41 -7.10 8.82 3.25
CA PHE A 41 -6.27 7.62 3.14
C PHE A 41 -5.43 7.66 1.86
N GLY A 42 -4.35 6.88 1.84
CA GLY A 42 -3.48 6.72 0.67
C GLY A 42 -3.82 5.44 -0.10
N SER A 43 -3.17 5.23 -1.24
CA SER A 43 -3.35 4.04 -2.08
C SER A 43 -2.96 2.72 -1.41
N THR A 44 -2.05 2.76 -0.44
CA THR A 44 -1.61 1.55 0.30
C THR A 44 -2.34 1.34 1.61
N TYR A 45 -3.27 2.23 1.98
CA TYR A 45 -4.02 2.05 3.23
C TYR A 45 -4.89 0.78 3.15
N ALA A 46 -4.93 0.01 4.25
CA ALA A 46 -5.60 -1.28 4.32
C ALA A 46 -5.08 -2.34 3.33
N THR A 47 -3.84 -2.19 2.85
CA THR A 47 -3.10 -3.25 2.14
C THR A 47 -1.90 -3.71 2.98
N PRO A 48 -1.35 -4.91 2.71
CA PRO A 48 -0.10 -5.35 3.34
C PRO A 48 1.09 -4.40 3.09
N LEU A 49 1.01 -3.52 2.10
CA LEU A 49 2.04 -2.53 1.78
C LEU A 49 1.93 -1.24 2.62
N TYR A 50 0.98 -1.17 3.56
CA TYR A 50 0.80 0.03 4.38
C TYR A 50 1.97 0.23 5.35
N ARG A 51 2.57 1.44 5.32
CA ARG A 51 3.72 1.83 6.17
C ARG A 51 4.97 0.97 5.99
N LEU A 52 5.03 0.22 4.90
CA LEU A 52 6.22 -0.52 4.53
C LEU A 52 7.40 0.44 4.36
N ARG A 53 8.51 0.12 5.02
CA ARG A 53 9.77 0.88 4.92
C ARG A 53 10.69 0.31 3.86
N THR A 54 10.68 -1.02 3.74
CA THR A 54 11.41 -1.77 2.74
C THR A 54 10.82 -1.49 1.35
N PRO A 55 11.65 -1.30 0.32
CA PRO A 55 11.17 -1.16 -1.05
C PRO A 55 10.34 -2.37 -1.50
N VAL A 56 9.33 -2.12 -2.34
CA VAL A 56 8.36 -3.15 -2.75
C VAL A 56 9.04 -4.23 -3.58
N GLU A 57 10.04 -3.87 -4.39
CA GLU A 57 10.85 -4.77 -5.21
C GLU A 57 11.64 -5.79 -4.38
N GLU A 58 12.14 -5.38 -3.22
CA GLU A 58 12.89 -6.26 -2.30
C GLU A 58 11.94 -7.26 -1.64
N ILE A 59 10.75 -6.80 -1.20
CA ILE A 59 9.73 -7.70 -0.65
C ILE A 59 9.21 -8.66 -1.70
N ALA A 60 8.97 -8.18 -2.93
CA ALA A 60 8.56 -9.04 -4.03
C ALA A 60 9.60 -10.14 -4.29
N THR A 61 10.88 -9.80 -4.24
CA THR A 61 11.98 -10.78 -4.38
C THR A 61 11.97 -11.79 -3.23
N ALA A 62 11.85 -11.34 -1.99
CA ALA A 62 11.79 -12.22 -0.82
C ALA A 62 10.60 -13.20 -0.89
N LEU A 63 9.41 -12.69 -1.21
CA LEU A 63 8.20 -13.50 -1.40
C LEU A 63 8.37 -14.52 -2.53
N LEU A 64 8.98 -14.13 -3.66
CA LEU A 64 9.24 -15.04 -4.78
C LEU A 64 10.18 -16.20 -4.40
N VAL A 65 11.21 -15.94 -3.59
CA VAL A 65 12.12 -16.99 -3.08
C VAL A 65 11.32 -18.00 -2.25
N VAL A 66 10.52 -17.52 -1.29
CA VAL A 66 9.69 -18.38 -0.43
C VAL A 66 8.69 -19.20 -1.26
N MET A 67 7.99 -18.56 -2.20
CA MET A 67 6.98 -19.23 -3.03
C MET A 67 7.55 -20.32 -3.94
N ARG A 68 8.82 -20.21 -4.35
CA ARG A 68 9.53 -21.22 -5.18
C ARG A 68 10.09 -22.39 -4.38
N ARG A 69 9.44 -22.76 -3.26
CA ARG A 69 9.89 -23.75 -2.27
C ARG A 69 11.19 -23.36 -1.54
N GLY A 70 11.58 -22.09 -1.59
CA GLY A 70 12.65 -21.56 -0.76
C GLY A 70 12.23 -21.52 0.71
N SER A 71 13.21 -21.47 1.61
CA SER A 71 12.96 -21.21 3.02
C SER A 71 12.98 -19.71 3.29
N LEU A 72 12.41 -19.31 4.42
CA LEU A 72 12.55 -17.97 4.96
C LEU A 72 14.03 -17.60 5.20
N SER A 73 14.87 -18.57 5.60
CA SER A 73 16.31 -18.39 5.73
C SER A 73 17.00 -18.10 4.40
N ALA A 74 16.58 -18.76 3.31
CA ALA A 74 17.09 -18.47 1.98
C ALA A 74 16.67 -17.07 1.49
N ALA A 75 15.46 -16.63 1.84
CA ALA A 75 15.01 -15.27 1.53
C ALA A 75 15.83 -14.23 2.30
N GLU A 76 16.17 -14.49 3.56
CA GLU A 76 17.07 -13.63 4.35
C GLU A 76 18.48 -13.58 3.76
N GLU A 77 19.05 -14.71 3.36
CA GLU A 77 20.38 -14.75 2.72
C GLU A 77 20.43 -13.94 1.42
N ILE A 78 19.39 -14.05 0.57
CA ILE A 78 19.34 -13.39 -0.73
C ILE A 78 19.04 -11.89 -0.61
N THR A 79 18.11 -11.53 0.27
CA THR A 79 17.60 -10.15 0.35
C THR A 79 18.23 -9.33 1.47
N GLY A 80 18.91 -9.97 2.42
CA GLY A 80 19.46 -9.32 3.62
C GLY A 80 18.41 -8.89 4.64
N HIS A 81 17.12 -9.15 4.39
CA HIS A 81 16.04 -8.85 5.33
C HIS A 81 15.86 -10.00 6.28
N LYS A 82 15.86 -9.70 7.59
CA LYS A 82 15.54 -10.71 8.60
C LYS A 82 14.19 -11.34 8.29
N TRP A 83 14.12 -12.66 8.37
CA TRP A 83 12.88 -13.38 8.07
C TRP A 83 11.70 -12.96 8.95
N GLU A 84 11.95 -12.45 10.16
CA GLU A 84 10.93 -11.91 11.07
C GLU A 84 10.24 -10.63 10.54
N THR A 85 10.85 -9.97 9.55
CA THR A 85 10.41 -8.68 8.98
C THR A 85 9.86 -8.79 7.57
N VAL A 86 10.01 -9.95 6.93
CA VAL A 86 9.48 -10.30 5.61
C VAL A 86 8.15 -11.02 5.77
#